data_AF-A0A0F9XI81-F1
#
_entry.id   AF-A0A0F9XI81-F1
#
_cell.length_a   1.000
_cell.length_b   1.000
_cell.length_c   1.000
_cell.angle_alpha   90.00
_cell.angle_beta   90.00
_cell.angle_gamma   90.00
#
_symmetry.space_group_name_H-M   'P 1'
#
loop_
_entity.id
_entity.type
_entity.pdbx_description
1 polymer ?
#
loop_
_entity_poly.entity_id
_entity_poly.type
_entity_poly.pdbx_seq_one_letter_code
_entity_poly.pdbx_strand_id
1 'polypeptide(L)'
;MSLTFRGIDSAGFGGYALTDQLLYNLKWWVDWNLLNNGAYGIYEYDSASWYDDDESKLHPVSDERYVAGRVWNGAGREWVWESGVSLGGGAVDPFRVSGVYIESDFYPISETGINQHHVDYQHGRIIFDEPKSSTDDIRAEYTRRSVYVGFADEPDFRVLMLDAIEEFLTDSSTSGTPSREHQIWLPSIFIEVTSTGKGRGLELGGGQIKEIYVTFHIFADNPQDRNLLKDWLDYQSRTTFWMADLNAITMPFDVYGDIVPGVTNWVNMVATNPWKRLRVMNSIATTLNSLNSQLFRARVVFEIEVDFKGI
;
A
#
# COMPACT_ATOMS: atom_id res chain seq x y z
N MET A 1 -20.85 -6.04 39.58
CA MET A 1 -20.59 -6.88 38.40
C MET A 1 -20.53 -5.93 37.21
N SER A 2 -19.35 -5.72 36.61
CA SER A 2 -19.22 -4.81 35.46
C SER A 2 -19.66 -5.54 34.20
N LEU A 3 -20.71 -5.04 33.54
CA LEU A 3 -21.25 -5.57 32.28
C LEU A 3 -20.56 -4.91 31.07
N THR A 4 -19.24 -4.78 31.13
CA THR A 4 -18.43 -4.15 30.07
C THR A 4 -17.85 -5.22 29.16
N PHE A 5 -17.93 -5.04 27.83
CA PHE A 5 -17.23 -5.92 26.90
C PHE A 5 -15.72 -5.90 27.21
N ARG A 6 -15.08 -7.06 27.08
CA ARG A 6 -13.62 -7.18 27.20
C ARG A 6 -12.96 -6.82 25.87
N GLY A 7 -11.78 -6.22 25.92
CA GLY A 7 -11.03 -5.84 24.72
C GLY A 7 -11.53 -4.57 24.04
N ILE A 8 -12.29 -3.72 24.75
CA ILE A 8 -12.56 -2.36 24.31
C ILE A 8 -11.25 -1.56 24.44
N ASP A 9 -10.82 -0.92 23.36
CA ASP A 9 -9.71 0.02 23.39
C ASP A 9 -10.05 1.25 24.24
N SER A 10 -9.04 1.92 24.80
CA SER A 10 -9.25 3.16 25.56
C SER A 10 -9.96 4.28 24.78
N ALA A 11 -9.84 4.29 23.45
CA ALA A 11 -10.54 5.18 22.53
C ALA A 11 -12.00 4.75 22.22
N GLY A 12 -12.45 3.61 22.74
CA GLY A 12 -13.82 3.13 22.55
C GLY A 12 -14.12 2.76 21.10
N PHE A 13 -15.30 3.18 20.60
CA PHE A 13 -15.78 2.82 19.26
C PHE A 13 -14.98 3.46 18.11
N GLY A 14 -14.18 4.49 18.38
CA GLY A 14 -13.33 5.14 17.38
C GLY A 14 -11.89 4.60 17.32
N GLY A 15 -11.55 3.64 18.18
CA GLY A 15 -10.21 3.05 18.23
C GLY A 15 -10.04 1.90 17.25
N TYR A 16 -8.80 1.70 16.80
CA TYR A 16 -8.38 0.54 16.03
C TYR A 16 -8.32 -0.69 16.92
N ALA A 17 -9.14 -1.69 16.58
CA ALA A 17 -9.17 -2.97 17.27
C ALA A 17 -8.12 -3.92 16.68
N LEU A 18 -8.03 -5.14 17.23
CA LEU A 18 -7.03 -6.14 16.81
C LEU A 18 -7.00 -6.39 15.30
N THR A 19 -8.15 -6.47 14.64
CA THR A 19 -8.21 -6.74 13.21
C THR A 19 -7.56 -5.61 12.41
N ASP A 20 -7.90 -4.35 12.72
CA ASP A 20 -7.33 -3.20 12.03
C ASP A 20 -5.85 -3.04 12.35
N GLN A 21 -5.47 -3.23 13.63
CA GLN A 21 -4.09 -3.24 14.07
C GLN A 21 -3.25 -4.24 13.26
N LEU A 22 -3.79 -5.43 13.00
CA LEU A 22 -3.13 -6.44 12.15
C LEU A 22 -3.05 -6.00 10.69
N LEU A 23 -4.16 -5.55 10.10
CA LEU A 23 -4.23 -5.17 8.69
C LEU A 23 -3.21 -4.10 8.32
N TYR A 24 -3.23 -2.95 9.01
CA TYR A 24 -2.32 -1.85 8.69
C TYR A 24 -0.86 -2.20 8.98
N ASN A 25 -0.58 -2.87 10.11
CA ASN A 25 0.80 -3.27 10.41
C ASN A 25 1.35 -4.28 9.40
N LEU A 26 0.53 -5.23 8.94
CA LEU A 26 0.95 -6.18 7.91
C LEU A 26 1.12 -5.50 6.56
N LYS A 27 0.23 -4.57 6.18
CA LYS A 27 0.39 -3.76 4.96
C LYS A 27 1.72 -3.03 5.00
N TRP A 28 1.97 -2.23 6.04
CA TRP A 28 3.20 -1.45 6.16
C TRP A 28 4.45 -2.31 6.28
N TRP A 29 4.37 -3.46 6.95
CA TRP A 29 5.48 -4.40 7.01
C TRP A 29 5.80 -4.99 5.64
N VAL A 30 4.79 -5.42 4.86
CA VAL A 30 5.00 -5.92 3.49
C VAL A 30 5.56 -4.82 2.60
N ASP A 31 4.93 -3.63 2.61
CA ASP A 31 5.38 -2.46 1.85
C ASP A 31 6.84 -2.12 2.15
N TRP A 32 7.21 -2.06 3.43
CA TRP A 32 8.56 -1.73 3.86
C TRP A 32 9.58 -2.77 3.41
N ASN A 33 9.26 -4.06 3.51
CA ASN A 33 10.18 -5.12 3.08
C ASN A 33 10.33 -5.16 1.56
N LEU A 34 9.25 -4.97 0.81
CA LEU A 34 9.31 -4.89 -0.66
C LEU A 34 10.19 -3.71 -1.10
N LEU A 35 10.00 -2.54 -0.47
CA LEU A 35 10.79 -1.35 -0.75
C LEU A 35 12.28 -1.55 -0.45
N ASN A 36 12.64 -2.18 0.67
CA ASN A 36 14.03 -2.50 1.03
C ASN A 36 14.66 -3.60 0.17
N ASN A 37 13.88 -4.31 -0.65
CA ASN A 37 14.37 -5.29 -1.60
C ASN A 37 14.28 -4.79 -3.06
N GLY A 38 14.10 -3.48 -3.26
CA GLY A 38 14.15 -2.86 -4.59
C GLY A 38 12.89 -3.01 -5.42
N ALA A 39 11.74 -3.31 -4.82
CA ALA A 39 10.47 -3.41 -5.54
C ALA A 39 9.84 -2.02 -5.80
N TYR A 40 10.57 -1.16 -6.52
CA TYR A 40 10.11 0.17 -6.92
C TYR A 40 10.68 0.57 -8.29
N GLY A 41 10.00 1.52 -8.94
CA GLY A 41 10.46 2.22 -10.14
C GLY A 41 10.73 3.69 -9.83
N ILE A 42 11.76 4.25 -10.45
CA ILE A 42 12.12 5.67 -10.37
C ILE A 42 11.70 6.34 -11.67
N TYR A 43 11.05 7.50 -11.54
CA TYR A 43 10.54 8.30 -12.63
C TYR A 43 11.14 9.69 -12.51
N GLU A 44 12.10 9.99 -13.37
CA GLU A 44 12.89 11.24 -13.36
C GLU A 44 12.53 12.11 -14.57
N TYR A 45 12.83 13.41 -14.46
CA TYR A 45 12.59 14.35 -15.53
C TYR A 45 13.41 13.96 -16.78
N ASP A 46 12.77 13.95 -17.95
CA ASP A 46 13.35 13.47 -19.21
C ASP A 46 13.86 12.01 -19.18
N SER A 47 13.33 11.17 -18.28
CA SER A 47 13.58 9.73 -18.33
C SER A 47 12.86 9.11 -19.53
N ALA A 48 13.63 8.62 -20.49
CA ALA A 48 13.08 7.94 -21.66
C ALA A 48 12.53 6.57 -21.22
N SER A 49 11.20 6.37 -21.30
CA SER A 49 10.62 5.03 -21.21
C SER A 49 10.97 4.21 -22.47
N TRP A 50 10.84 2.90 -22.36
CA TRP A 50 11.00 1.97 -23.49
C TRP A 50 10.05 2.29 -24.66
N TYR A 51 8.96 3.02 -24.38
CA TYR A 51 7.95 3.44 -25.34
C TYR A 51 8.09 4.90 -25.82
N ASP A 52 9.21 5.57 -25.52
CA ASP A 52 9.47 6.98 -25.91
C ASP A 52 8.48 8.01 -25.32
N ASP A 53 7.74 7.59 -24.29
CA ASP A 53 6.91 8.47 -23.46
C ASP A 53 7.68 8.83 -22.18
N ASP A 54 7.64 10.11 -21.80
CA ASP A 54 8.16 10.58 -20.51
C ASP A 54 7.18 10.22 -19.39
N GLU A 55 7.52 9.22 -18.58
CA GLU A 55 6.67 8.74 -17.49
C GLU A 55 6.65 9.70 -16.28
N SER A 56 7.52 10.72 -16.24
CA SER A 56 7.43 11.83 -15.29
C SER A 56 6.31 12.81 -15.66
N LYS A 57 5.81 12.78 -16.90
CA LYS A 57 4.72 13.63 -17.36
C LYS A 57 3.39 13.24 -16.72
N LEU A 58 2.73 14.22 -16.12
CA LEU A 58 1.43 14.04 -15.50
C LEU A 58 0.31 14.27 -16.52
N HIS A 59 -0.79 13.57 -16.34
CA HIS A 59 -1.96 13.69 -17.19
C HIS A 59 -3.13 14.29 -16.42
N PRO A 60 -3.84 15.28 -16.99
CA PRO A 60 -4.99 15.87 -16.34
C PRO A 60 -6.11 14.83 -16.24
N VAL A 61 -6.71 14.71 -15.06
CA VAL A 61 -7.82 13.78 -14.80
C VAL A 61 -9.02 14.56 -14.29
N SER A 62 -10.20 14.20 -14.78
CA SER A 62 -11.46 14.70 -14.24
C SER A 62 -11.82 13.93 -12.97
N ASP A 63 -11.94 14.65 -11.86
CA ASP A 63 -12.43 14.14 -10.58
C ASP A 63 -13.65 14.98 -10.17
N GLU A 64 -14.78 14.34 -9.86
CA GLU A 64 -16.03 15.02 -9.52
C GLU A 64 -15.91 15.90 -8.26
N ARG A 65 -14.93 15.64 -7.40
CA ARG A 65 -14.65 16.44 -6.20
C ARG A 65 -13.96 17.77 -6.51
N TYR A 66 -13.35 17.90 -7.68
CA TYR A 66 -12.50 19.03 -8.04
C TYR A 66 -12.92 19.68 -9.36
N VAL A 67 -12.56 20.95 -9.53
CA VAL A 67 -12.68 21.61 -10.83
C VAL A 67 -11.67 21.01 -11.80
N ALA A 68 -12.06 20.85 -13.07
CA ALA A 68 -11.18 20.33 -14.12
C ALA A 68 -9.86 21.11 -14.18
N GLY A 69 -8.74 20.40 -14.36
CA GLY A 69 -7.40 20.98 -14.38
C GLY A 69 -6.71 21.06 -13.02
N ARG A 70 -7.37 20.68 -11.92
CA ARG A 70 -6.72 20.59 -10.60
C ARG A 70 -6.00 19.28 -10.36
N VAL A 71 -6.51 18.17 -10.88
CA VAL A 71 -5.99 16.83 -10.59
C VAL A 71 -5.16 16.32 -11.76
N TRP A 72 -3.93 15.91 -11.46
CA TRP A 72 -2.96 15.43 -12.44
C TRP A 72 -2.34 14.13 -11.96
N ASN A 73 -2.53 13.04 -12.71
CA ASN A 73 -2.05 11.71 -12.33
C ASN A 73 -0.71 11.40 -13.01
N GLY A 74 0.20 10.77 -12.26
CA GLY A 74 1.40 10.18 -12.86
C GLY A 74 1.14 8.78 -13.42
N ALA A 75 2.23 8.08 -13.69
CA ALA A 75 2.26 6.69 -14.12
C ALA A 75 1.98 5.75 -12.93
N GLY A 76 0.73 5.77 -12.46
CA GLY A 76 0.21 4.86 -11.44
C GLY A 76 0.32 5.35 -10.00
N ARG A 77 -0.26 4.55 -9.11
CA ARG A 77 -0.50 4.85 -7.70
C ARG A 77 0.59 4.31 -6.75
N GLU A 78 0.44 4.58 -5.46
CA GLU A 78 1.35 4.18 -4.37
C GLU A 78 2.78 4.72 -4.57
N TRP A 79 2.89 6.05 -4.59
CA TRP A 79 4.18 6.71 -4.56
C TRP A 79 4.89 6.49 -3.22
N VAL A 80 6.22 6.42 -3.26
CA VAL A 80 7.02 6.18 -2.08
C VAL A 80 7.03 7.41 -1.19
N TRP A 81 6.41 7.27 -0.02
CA TRP A 81 6.39 8.28 1.02
C TRP A 81 7.40 7.99 2.12
N GLU A 82 7.98 6.79 2.21
CA GLU A 82 8.91 6.45 3.28
C GLU A 82 10.29 7.08 3.06
N SER A 83 10.96 7.40 4.17
CA SER A 83 12.35 7.88 4.17
C SER A 83 13.29 6.86 4.82
N GLY A 84 14.59 6.93 4.51
CA GLY A 84 15.63 6.15 5.17
C GLY A 84 15.81 4.73 4.64
N VAL A 85 15.36 4.48 3.40
CA VAL A 85 15.66 3.25 2.67
C VAL A 85 17.01 3.44 1.99
N SER A 86 17.88 2.45 2.09
CA SER A 86 19.18 2.42 1.42
C SER A 86 19.43 1.02 0.89
N LEU A 87 19.41 0.83 -0.42
CA LEU A 87 19.66 -0.49 -1.03
C LEU A 87 21.14 -0.87 -1.03
N GLY A 88 22.04 0.12 -0.91
CA GLY A 88 23.48 -0.08 -1.02
C GLY A 88 23.89 -0.54 -2.42
N GLY A 89 25.17 -0.90 -2.59
CA GLY A 89 25.67 -1.52 -3.82
C GLY A 89 25.62 -0.67 -5.10
N GLY A 90 25.36 0.65 -5.00
CA GLY A 90 25.25 1.56 -6.14
C GLY A 90 23.86 1.63 -6.79
N ALA A 91 22.85 0.99 -6.21
CA ALA A 91 21.46 1.23 -6.59
C ALA A 91 21.02 2.64 -6.15
N VAL A 92 20.11 3.25 -6.92
CA VAL A 92 19.54 4.56 -6.59
C VAL A 92 18.46 4.37 -5.54
N ASP A 93 18.60 5.03 -4.40
CA ASP A 93 17.64 4.95 -3.30
C ASP A 93 16.31 5.61 -3.69
N PRO A 94 15.17 5.11 -3.17
CA PRO A 94 13.87 5.68 -3.48
C PRO A 94 13.73 7.07 -2.85
N PHE A 95 13.04 7.98 -3.53
CA PHE A 95 12.85 9.35 -3.08
C PHE A 95 11.38 9.79 -3.11
N ARG A 96 11.09 10.75 -2.24
CA ARG A 96 9.80 11.45 -2.15
C ARG A 96 9.74 12.56 -3.20
N VAL A 97 8.53 12.92 -3.59
CA VAL A 97 8.29 14.05 -4.51
C VAL A 97 8.81 15.34 -3.87
N SER A 98 9.68 16.04 -4.60
CA SER A 98 10.25 17.32 -4.17
C SER A 98 9.42 18.52 -4.60
N GLY A 99 8.62 18.36 -5.66
CA GLY A 99 7.79 19.40 -6.28
C GLY A 99 7.33 18.98 -7.66
N VAL A 100 6.91 19.97 -8.46
CA VAL A 100 6.44 19.78 -9.83
C VAL A 100 7.15 20.74 -10.78
N TYR A 101 7.33 20.32 -12.02
CA TYR A 101 7.79 21.16 -13.11
C TYR A 101 6.59 21.58 -13.94
N ILE A 102 6.44 22.88 -14.21
CA ILE A 102 5.42 23.43 -15.10
C ILE A 102 6.16 24.22 -16.18
N GLU A 103 6.06 23.79 -17.43
CA GLU A 103 6.77 24.43 -18.57
C GLU A 103 8.28 24.58 -18.30
N SER A 104 8.89 23.55 -17.69
CA SER A 104 10.30 23.46 -17.26
C SER A 104 10.71 24.27 -16.02
N ASP A 105 9.84 25.12 -15.46
CA ASP A 105 10.11 25.79 -14.19
C ASP A 105 9.74 24.88 -13.01
N PHE A 106 10.68 24.71 -12.06
CA PHE A 106 10.46 23.89 -10.86
C PHE A 106 9.78 24.66 -9.74
N TYR A 107 8.70 24.08 -9.21
CA TYR A 107 7.94 24.58 -8.06
C TYR A 107 8.01 23.55 -6.93
N PRO A 108 8.65 23.86 -5.79
CA PRO A 108 8.80 22.92 -4.69
C PRO A 108 7.46 22.63 -4.00
N ILE A 109 7.38 21.55 -3.21
CA ILE A 109 6.17 21.22 -2.41
C ILE A 109 5.78 22.32 -1.39
N SER A 110 6.71 23.21 -1.06
CA SER A 110 6.48 24.37 -0.18
C SER A 110 6.03 25.64 -0.92
N GLU A 111 5.78 25.53 -2.22
CA GLU A 111 5.30 26.63 -3.06
C GLU A 111 3.99 27.22 -2.54
N THR A 112 3.81 28.52 -2.71
CA THR A 112 2.60 29.23 -2.29
C THR A 112 2.02 30.04 -3.44
N GLY A 113 0.72 30.33 -3.40
CA GLY A 113 0.07 31.12 -4.45
C GLY A 113 -0.40 30.25 -5.61
N ILE A 114 -0.27 30.74 -6.85
CA ILE A 114 -0.95 30.12 -8.00
C ILE A 114 -0.46 28.70 -8.32
N ASN A 115 0.77 28.35 -7.97
CA ASN A 115 1.38 27.03 -8.22
C ASN A 115 1.44 26.16 -6.96
N GLN A 116 0.74 26.56 -5.90
CA GLN A 116 0.56 25.72 -4.72
C GLN A 116 -0.15 24.41 -5.10
N HIS A 117 0.36 23.32 -4.56
CA HIS A 117 -0.09 21.97 -4.87
C HIS A 117 0.14 21.02 -3.70
N HIS A 118 -0.65 19.95 -3.71
CA HIS A 118 -0.64 18.84 -2.79
C HIS A 118 -0.21 17.57 -3.52
N VAL A 119 0.53 16.69 -2.84
CA VAL A 119 0.99 15.41 -3.37
C VAL A 119 0.22 14.29 -2.71
N ASP A 120 -0.69 13.68 -3.44
CA ASP A 120 -1.42 12.50 -2.97
C ASP A 120 -0.62 11.24 -3.28
N TYR A 121 0.16 10.81 -2.29
CA TYR A 121 1.05 9.65 -2.42
C TYR A 121 0.29 8.34 -2.59
N GLN A 122 -0.92 8.22 -2.02
CA GLN A 122 -1.71 6.99 -2.09
C GLN A 122 -2.20 6.77 -3.52
N HIS A 123 -2.75 7.81 -4.15
CA HIS A 123 -3.32 7.71 -5.49
C HIS A 123 -2.33 8.06 -6.61
N GLY A 124 -1.13 8.53 -6.28
CA GLY A 124 -0.08 8.86 -7.25
C GLY A 124 -0.44 10.07 -8.12
N ARG A 125 -0.90 11.14 -7.48
CA ARG A 125 -1.40 12.35 -8.17
C ARG A 125 -0.96 13.64 -7.49
N ILE A 126 -0.95 14.70 -8.28
CA ILE A 126 -0.79 16.07 -7.82
C ILE A 126 -2.16 16.76 -7.87
N ILE A 127 -2.49 17.49 -6.81
CA ILE A 127 -3.71 18.27 -6.69
C ILE A 127 -3.33 19.73 -6.54
N PHE A 128 -3.59 20.54 -7.55
CA PHE A 128 -3.36 21.99 -7.49
C PHE A 128 -4.51 22.70 -6.79
N ASP A 129 -4.16 23.74 -6.02
CA ASP A 129 -5.13 24.63 -5.41
C ASP A 129 -5.85 25.48 -6.45
N GLU A 130 -5.15 25.86 -7.52
CA GLU A 130 -5.71 26.57 -8.67
C GLU A 130 -5.62 25.73 -9.95
N PRO A 131 -6.70 25.66 -10.77
CA PRO A 131 -6.71 24.81 -11.95
C PRO A 131 -5.64 25.23 -12.97
N LYS A 132 -5.02 24.22 -13.61
CA LYS A 132 -4.07 24.36 -14.71
C LYS A 132 -4.72 24.06 -16.04
N SER A 133 -4.14 24.57 -17.14
CA SER A 133 -4.64 24.25 -18.47
C SER A 133 -4.32 22.78 -18.78
N SER A 134 -5.25 22.06 -19.41
CA SER A 134 -5.00 20.68 -19.84
C SER A 134 -3.93 20.55 -20.92
N THR A 135 -3.45 21.67 -21.45
CA THR A 135 -2.34 21.74 -22.42
C THR A 135 -0.98 22.00 -21.77
N ASP A 136 -0.95 22.35 -20.48
CA ASP A 136 0.30 22.66 -19.77
C ASP A 136 1.17 21.40 -19.68
N ASP A 137 2.48 21.56 -19.87
CA ASP A 137 3.44 20.49 -19.65
C ASP A 137 3.80 20.41 -18.16
N ILE A 138 3.06 19.57 -17.44
CA ILE A 138 3.26 19.33 -16.00
C ILE A 138 3.96 18.00 -15.81
N ARG A 139 5.07 18.02 -15.08
CA ARG A 139 5.87 16.83 -14.74
C ARG A 139 6.18 16.77 -13.26
N ALA A 140 6.40 15.58 -12.73
CA ALA A 140 6.89 15.38 -11.38
C ALA A 140 7.88 14.23 -11.34
N GLU A 141 8.91 14.37 -10.51
CA GLU A 141 9.85 13.29 -10.23
C GLU A 141 9.37 12.54 -8.99
N TYR A 142 9.21 11.23 -9.11
CA TYR A 142 8.70 10.40 -8.04
C TYR A 142 9.26 8.99 -8.11
N THR A 143 9.26 8.33 -6.95
CA THR A 143 9.44 6.88 -6.90
C THR A 143 8.09 6.23 -6.66
N ARG A 144 7.81 5.13 -7.37
CA ARG A 144 6.57 4.37 -7.24
C ARG A 144 6.85 2.93 -6.84
N ARG A 145 5.98 2.34 -6.03
CA ARG A 145 6.03 0.90 -5.73
C ARG A 145 5.72 0.07 -6.97
N SER A 146 6.52 -0.97 -7.19
CA SER A 146 6.28 -1.94 -8.26
C SER A 146 5.17 -2.93 -7.91
N VAL A 147 4.90 -3.14 -6.62
CA VAL A 147 3.87 -4.04 -6.13
C VAL A 147 2.84 -3.24 -5.35
N TYR A 148 1.56 -3.36 -5.72
CA TYR A 148 0.47 -2.77 -4.94
C TYR A 148 0.15 -3.66 -3.74
N VAL A 149 0.09 -3.10 -2.53
CA VAL A 149 -0.37 -3.80 -1.33
C VAL A 149 -1.62 -3.12 -0.82
N GLY A 150 -2.76 -3.83 -0.81
CA GLY A 150 -4.05 -3.31 -0.37
C GLY A 150 -4.80 -4.26 0.54
N PHE A 151 -6.05 -3.93 0.85
CA PHE A 151 -6.93 -4.77 1.66
C PHE A 151 -7.96 -5.50 0.80
N ALA A 152 -8.29 -6.75 1.14
CA ALA A 152 -9.29 -7.51 0.39
C ALA A 152 -10.72 -6.91 0.45
N ASP A 153 -10.98 -6.03 1.42
CA ASP A 153 -12.25 -5.32 1.56
C ASP A 153 -12.38 -4.08 0.64
N GLU A 154 -11.27 -3.64 0.03
CA GLU A 154 -11.25 -2.48 -0.86
C GLU A 154 -12.03 -2.73 -2.17
N PRO A 155 -12.63 -1.68 -2.77
CA PRO A 155 -13.32 -1.79 -4.06
C PRO A 155 -12.45 -2.40 -5.15
N ASP A 156 -11.16 -2.07 -5.15
CA ASP A 156 -10.17 -2.57 -6.08
C ASP A 156 -10.15 -4.10 -6.13
N PHE A 157 -10.03 -4.76 -4.98
CA PHE A 157 -10.04 -6.23 -4.96
C PHE A 157 -11.30 -6.81 -5.63
N ARG A 158 -12.45 -6.15 -5.42
CA ARG A 158 -13.73 -6.57 -6.01
C ARG A 158 -13.75 -6.36 -7.52
N VAL A 159 -13.28 -5.20 -7.99
CA VAL A 159 -13.17 -4.89 -9.42
C VAL A 159 -12.26 -5.90 -10.11
N LEU A 160 -11.08 -6.18 -9.56
CA LEU A 160 -10.17 -7.20 -10.11
C LEU A 160 -10.85 -8.57 -10.26
N MET A 161 -11.65 -8.96 -9.26
CA MET A 161 -12.36 -10.24 -9.28
C MET A 161 -13.53 -10.25 -10.25
N LEU A 162 -14.23 -9.13 -10.42
CA LEU A 162 -15.30 -8.99 -11.41
C LEU A 162 -14.74 -8.98 -12.83
N ASP A 163 -13.71 -8.18 -13.10
CA ASP A 163 -13.08 -8.07 -14.42
C ASP A 163 -12.47 -9.40 -14.85
N ALA A 164 -11.84 -10.13 -13.93
CA ALA A 164 -11.32 -11.47 -14.20
C ALA A 164 -12.42 -12.48 -14.57
N ILE A 165 -13.65 -12.30 -14.07
CA ILE A 165 -14.81 -13.12 -14.44
C ILE A 165 -15.36 -12.67 -15.79
N GLU A 166 -15.49 -11.36 -16.03
CA GLU A 166 -15.99 -10.83 -17.30
C GLU A 166 -15.09 -11.26 -18.46
N GLU A 167 -13.78 -11.09 -18.35
CA GLU A 167 -12.82 -11.49 -19.38
C GLU A 167 -12.86 -13.00 -19.67
N PHE A 168 -13.05 -13.83 -18.63
CA PHE A 168 -13.26 -15.28 -18.82
C PHE A 168 -14.52 -15.59 -19.63
N LEU A 169 -15.57 -14.77 -19.52
CA LEU A 169 -16.84 -14.97 -20.20
C LEU A 169 -16.86 -14.38 -21.62
N THR A 170 -16.07 -13.34 -21.90
CA THR A 170 -16.18 -12.55 -23.15
C THR A 170 -14.95 -12.61 -24.06
N ASP A 171 -13.82 -13.19 -23.64
CA ASP A 171 -12.56 -13.26 -24.43
C ASP A 171 -12.13 -11.88 -24.97
N SER A 172 -12.44 -10.82 -24.23
CA SER A 172 -12.18 -9.43 -24.59
C SER A 172 -11.37 -8.77 -23.47
N SER A 173 -10.13 -8.37 -23.76
CA SER A 173 -9.24 -7.72 -22.79
C SER A 173 -9.83 -6.39 -22.28
N THR A 174 -10.00 -6.26 -20.98
CA THR A 174 -10.52 -5.05 -20.29
C THR A 174 -9.46 -3.97 -20.08
N SER A 175 -8.59 -3.73 -21.06
CA SER A 175 -7.70 -2.56 -21.03
C SER A 175 -8.44 -1.23 -21.28
N GLY A 176 -9.76 -1.27 -21.49
CA GLY A 176 -10.62 -0.11 -21.72
C GLY A 176 -11.39 0.35 -20.48
N THR A 177 -10.85 1.36 -19.78
CA THR A 177 -11.56 2.40 -19.00
C THR A 177 -12.31 2.04 -17.71
N PRO A 178 -11.58 1.86 -16.60
CA PRO A 178 -11.83 2.62 -15.38
C PRO A 178 -10.99 3.91 -15.37
N SER A 179 -11.44 4.93 -14.64
CA SER A 179 -10.59 6.10 -14.31
C SER A 179 -9.27 5.59 -13.72
N ARG A 180 -8.12 6.19 -14.11
CA ARG A 180 -6.77 5.76 -13.68
C ARG A 180 -6.62 5.63 -12.15
N GLU A 181 -7.48 6.29 -11.36
CA GLU A 181 -7.52 6.17 -9.89
C GLU A 181 -7.88 4.76 -9.40
N HIS A 182 -8.75 4.03 -10.12
CA HIS A 182 -9.19 2.67 -9.76
C HIS A 182 -8.54 1.57 -10.60
N GLN A 183 -7.56 1.92 -11.44
CA GLN A 183 -6.81 0.92 -12.18
C GLN A 183 -5.85 0.20 -11.23
N ILE A 184 -6.02 -1.11 -11.12
CA ILE A 184 -5.19 -1.94 -10.25
C ILE A 184 -3.92 -2.27 -10.99
N TRP A 185 -2.82 -1.85 -10.40
CA TRP A 185 -1.50 -2.16 -10.93
C TRP A 185 -1.08 -3.54 -10.47
N LEU A 186 -0.74 -4.38 -11.44
CA LEU A 186 -0.15 -5.68 -11.21
C LEU A 186 1.39 -5.56 -11.24
N PRO A 187 2.11 -6.34 -10.42
CA PRO A 187 1.58 -7.29 -9.43
C PRO A 187 0.96 -6.62 -8.19
N SER A 188 0.01 -7.30 -7.56
CA SER A 188 -0.68 -6.83 -6.35
C SER A 188 -0.86 -7.93 -5.29
N ILE A 189 -0.89 -7.51 -4.03
CA ILE A 189 -1.12 -8.32 -2.84
C ILE A 189 -2.28 -7.70 -2.06
N PHE A 190 -3.33 -8.46 -1.80
CA PHE A 190 -4.44 -8.03 -0.95
C PHE A 190 -4.47 -8.83 0.35
N ILE A 191 -4.54 -8.13 1.47
CA ILE A 191 -4.51 -8.72 2.81
C ILE A 191 -5.92 -8.88 3.35
N GLU A 192 -6.22 -10.06 3.89
CA GLU A 192 -7.48 -10.40 4.53
C GLU A 192 -7.20 -11.09 5.88
N VAL A 193 -7.87 -10.68 6.95
CA VAL A 193 -7.80 -11.37 8.25
C VAL A 193 -8.95 -12.38 8.34
N THR A 194 -8.71 -13.60 7.86
CA THR A 194 -9.71 -14.66 7.77
C THR A 194 -9.85 -15.40 9.10
N SER A 195 -10.73 -14.92 9.96
CA SER A 195 -11.13 -15.51 11.26
C SER A 195 -10.09 -15.45 12.40
N THR A 196 -10.60 -15.18 13.59
CA THR A 196 -9.85 -15.34 14.84
C THR A 196 -9.90 -16.79 15.28
N GLY A 197 -8.75 -17.45 15.25
CA GLY A 197 -8.53 -18.81 15.72
C GLY A 197 -8.67 -18.95 17.24
N LYS A 198 -8.19 -20.10 17.73
CA LYS A 198 -8.39 -20.52 19.12
C LYS A 198 -7.58 -19.63 20.07
N GLY A 199 -8.20 -19.26 21.19
CA GLY A 199 -7.49 -18.65 22.31
C GLY A 199 -6.89 -19.72 23.18
N ARG A 200 -5.58 -19.66 23.46
CA ARG A 200 -4.94 -20.52 24.47
C ARG A 200 -4.39 -19.69 25.61
N GLY A 201 -4.58 -20.17 26.84
CA GLY A 201 -3.96 -19.57 28.01
C GLY A 201 -2.46 -19.80 27.98
N LEU A 202 -1.68 -18.77 28.31
CA LEU A 202 -0.22 -18.90 28.41
C LEU A 202 0.15 -19.67 29.69
N GLU A 203 -0.40 -19.23 30.82
CA GLU A 203 -0.26 -19.78 32.18
C GLU A 203 -1.54 -19.45 32.99
N LEU A 204 -1.78 -20.11 34.13
CA LEU A 204 -2.87 -19.74 35.05
C LEU A 204 -2.69 -18.29 35.53
N GLY A 205 -3.49 -17.37 35.01
CA GLY A 205 -3.41 -15.93 35.31
C GLY A 205 -2.41 -15.13 34.44
N GLY A 206 -1.73 -15.75 33.48
CA GLY A 206 -0.61 -15.16 32.73
C GLY A 206 -0.93 -14.56 31.35
N GLY A 207 -2.21 -14.41 31.00
CA GLY A 207 -2.65 -13.85 29.71
C GLY A 207 -3.07 -14.91 28.69
N GLN A 208 -3.48 -14.43 27.51
CA GLN A 208 -4.04 -15.24 26.42
C GLN A 208 -3.24 -15.01 25.12
N ILE A 209 -2.92 -16.09 24.40
CA ILE A 209 -2.47 -16.01 23.02
C ILE A 209 -3.69 -16.22 22.13
N LYS A 210 -3.80 -15.41 21.07
CA LYS A 210 -4.79 -15.58 20.02
C LYS A 210 -4.09 -16.03 18.75
N GLU A 211 -4.47 -17.21 18.27
CA GLU A 211 -4.11 -17.67 16.94
C GLU A 211 -5.05 -17.01 15.93
N ILE A 212 -4.54 -16.51 14.81
CA ILE A 212 -5.32 -15.82 13.78
C ILE A 212 -4.77 -16.28 12.43
N TYR A 213 -5.65 -16.39 11.44
CA TYR A 213 -5.23 -16.66 10.06
C TYR A 213 -5.31 -15.38 9.25
N VAL A 214 -4.24 -15.09 8.51
CA VAL A 214 -4.18 -13.98 7.56
C VAL A 214 -3.94 -14.55 6.19
N THR A 215 -4.78 -14.16 5.24
CA THR A 215 -4.68 -14.56 3.85
C THR A 215 -4.13 -13.40 3.02
N PHE A 216 -3.08 -13.70 2.25
CA PHE A 216 -2.54 -12.83 1.21
C PHE A 216 -3.00 -13.36 -0.14
N HIS A 217 -3.80 -12.57 -0.86
CA HIS A 217 -4.23 -12.85 -2.23
C HIS A 217 -3.27 -12.16 -3.20
N ILE A 218 -2.58 -12.92 -4.02
CA ILE A 218 -1.53 -12.43 -4.92
C ILE A 218 -2.03 -12.51 -6.36
N PHE A 219 -1.89 -11.40 -7.09
CA PHE A 219 -2.22 -11.29 -8.50
C PHE A 219 -1.02 -10.74 -9.27
N ALA A 220 -0.72 -11.31 -10.43
CA ALA A 220 0.31 -10.81 -11.33
C ALA A 220 -0.10 -11.05 -12.79
N ASP A 221 0.48 -10.27 -13.69
CA ASP A 221 0.37 -10.41 -15.15
C ASP A 221 1.25 -11.53 -15.70
N ASN A 222 2.30 -11.90 -14.95
CA ASN A 222 3.23 -12.96 -15.33
C ASN A 222 3.44 -13.98 -14.20
N PRO A 223 3.76 -15.25 -14.53
CA PRO A 223 3.90 -16.30 -13.53
C PRO A 223 5.16 -16.15 -12.67
N GLN A 224 6.17 -15.42 -13.14
CA GLN A 224 7.43 -15.21 -12.43
C GLN A 224 7.22 -14.31 -11.22
N ASP A 225 6.58 -13.16 -11.39
CA ASP A 225 6.29 -12.22 -10.30
C ASP A 225 5.32 -12.82 -9.29
N ARG A 226 4.29 -13.54 -9.75
CA ARG A 226 3.43 -14.32 -8.86
C ARG A 226 4.25 -15.29 -8.01
N ASN A 227 5.12 -16.09 -8.63
CA ASN A 227 5.91 -17.08 -7.91
C ASN A 227 6.88 -16.42 -6.93
N LEU A 228 7.53 -15.33 -7.34
CA LEU A 228 8.45 -14.56 -6.52
C LEU A 228 7.77 -14.03 -5.27
N LEU A 229 6.64 -13.32 -5.42
CA LEU A 229 5.90 -12.75 -4.29
C LEU A 229 5.34 -13.84 -3.37
N LYS A 230 4.84 -14.93 -3.96
CA LYS A 230 4.34 -16.08 -3.21
C LYS A 230 5.45 -16.73 -2.37
N ASP A 231 6.61 -16.97 -2.96
CA ASP A 231 7.75 -17.58 -2.27
C ASP A 231 8.32 -16.63 -1.20
N TRP A 232 8.41 -15.33 -1.49
CA TRP A 232 8.85 -14.30 -0.53
C TRP A 232 7.97 -14.25 0.70
N LEU A 233 6.64 -14.27 0.54
CA LEU A 233 5.71 -14.33 1.66
C LEU A 233 5.81 -15.69 2.37
N ASP A 234 5.94 -16.80 1.65
CA ASP A 234 6.01 -18.12 2.27
C ASP A 234 7.23 -18.30 3.19
N TYR A 235 8.37 -17.74 2.78
CA TYR A 235 9.62 -17.75 3.55
C TYR A 235 9.57 -16.93 4.84
N GLN A 236 8.49 -16.22 5.10
CA GLN A 236 8.27 -15.48 6.35
C GLN A 236 7.78 -16.38 7.49
N SER A 237 7.63 -17.69 7.25
CA SER A 237 7.37 -18.66 8.31
C SER A 237 8.41 -18.56 9.44
N ARG A 238 7.94 -18.54 10.69
CA ARG A 238 8.74 -18.39 11.92
C ARG A 238 9.37 -17.01 12.13
N THR A 239 8.99 -16.01 11.35
CA THR A 239 9.40 -14.62 11.61
C THR A 239 8.63 -14.03 12.80
N THR A 240 9.22 -13.02 13.42
CA THR A 240 8.59 -12.26 14.50
C THR A 240 8.97 -10.81 14.35
N PHE A 241 7.99 -9.92 14.47
CA PHE A 241 8.22 -8.48 14.43
C PHE A 241 7.24 -7.75 15.35
N TRP A 242 7.59 -6.52 15.67
CA TRP A 242 6.76 -5.63 16.48
C TRP A 242 5.77 -4.88 15.60
N MET A 243 4.54 -4.73 16.10
CA MET A 243 3.53 -3.86 15.50
C MET A 243 3.56 -2.48 16.16
N ALA A 244 3.23 -1.45 15.41
CA ALA A 244 2.97 -0.11 15.91
C ALA A 244 1.54 -0.02 16.44
N ASP A 245 1.32 0.77 17.50
CA ASP A 245 -0.02 1.01 18.03
C ASP A 245 -0.74 2.06 17.20
N LEU A 246 -1.70 1.63 16.38
CA LEU A 246 -2.50 2.52 15.54
C LEU A 246 -3.26 3.60 16.35
N ASN A 247 -3.54 3.36 17.64
CA ASN A 247 -4.23 4.31 18.51
C ASN A 247 -3.30 5.38 19.10
N ALA A 248 -1.98 5.20 18.99
CA ALA A 248 -0.97 6.10 19.53
C ALA A 248 -0.13 6.80 18.45
N ILE A 249 -0.13 6.29 17.22
CA ILE A 249 0.58 6.91 16.09
C ILE A 249 -0.31 7.93 15.36
N THR A 250 0.35 8.80 14.62
CA THR A 250 -0.29 9.62 13.58
C THR A 250 -0.24 8.86 12.26
N MET A 251 -1.37 8.79 11.55
CA MET A 251 -1.41 8.18 10.22
C MET A 251 -0.50 8.96 9.24
N PRO A 252 0.08 8.30 8.22
CA PRO A 252 1.07 8.92 7.35
C PRO A 252 0.53 10.07 6.50
N PHE A 253 -0.77 10.06 6.21
CA PHE A 253 -1.39 10.95 5.24
C PHE A 253 -2.50 11.80 5.84
N ASP A 254 -2.64 13.01 5.31
CA ASP A 254 -3.77 13.89 5.59
C ASP A 254 -4.95 13.66 4.62
N VAL A 255 -5.90 14.59 4.59
CA VAL A 255 -7.10 14.51 3.75
C VAL A 255 -6.82 14.65 2.25
N TYR A 256 -5.68 15.27 1.88
CA TYR A 256 -5.25 15.45 0.50
C TYR A 256 -4.28 14.36 0.05
N GLY A 257 -3.83 13.49 0.97
CA GLY A 257 -2.85 12.44 0.71
C GLY A 257 -1.40 12.91 0.93
N ASP A 258 -1.19 14.11 1.47
CA ASP A 258 0.12 14.65 1.80
C ASP A 258 0.71 13.98 3.03
N ILE A 259 2.04 13.92 3.10
CA ILE A 259 2.74 13.35 4.24
C ILE A 259 2.56 14.26 5.47
N VAL A 260 2.03 13.70 6.55
CA VAL A 260 1.92 14.41 7.83
C VAL A 260 3.31 14.66 8.42
N PRO A 261 3.61 15.88 8.90
CA PRO A 261 4.91 16.19 9.48
C PRO A 261 5.31 15.24 10.62
N GLY A 262 6.56 14.78 10.60
CA GLY A 262 7.11 13.86 11.59
C GLY A 262 6.94 12.37 11.26
N VAL A 263 6.19 12.03 10.22
CA VAL A 263 6.06 10.65 9.73
C VAL A 263 7.21 10.31 8.77
N THR A 264 7.96 9.26 9.11
CA THR A 264 9.15 8.85 8.36
C THR A 264 8.98 7.49 7.66
N ASN A 265 8.73 6.42 8.43
CA ASN A 265 8.60 5.06 7.94
C ASN A 265 8.00 4.18 9.05
N TRP A 266 7.58 2.97 8.67
CA TRP A 266 6.98 2.00 9.58
C TRP A 266 7.91 1.59 10.73
N VAL A 267 9.21 1.38 10.48
CA VAL A 267 10.16 0.96 11.51
C VAL A 267 10.24 1.98 12.65
N ASN A 268 10.25 3.28 12.32
CA ASN A 268 10.25 4.35 13.30
C ASN A 268 8.91 4.47 14.04
N MET A 269 7.77 4.20 13.37
CA MET A 269 6.46 4.13 14.04
C MET A 269 6.44 3.03 15.10
N VAL A 270 6.94 1.85 14.75
CA VAL A 270 7.06 0.70 15.65
C VAL A 270 8.02 1.00 16.79
N ALA A 271 9.16 1.62 16.52
CA ALA A 271 10.15 1.97 17.54
C ALA A 271 9.63 3.02 18.54
N THR A 272 8.82 3.97 18.07
CA THR A 272 8.29 5.07 18.89
C THR A 272 7.06 4.66 19.68
N ASN A 273 6.14 3.92 19.06
CA ASN A 273 4.87 3.50 19.65
C ASN A 273 4.67 1.99 19.47
N PRO A 274 5.50 1.15 20.13
CA PRO A 274 5.37 -0.29 20.01
C PRO A 274 4.07 -0.77 20.67
N TRP A 275 3.35 -1.65 19.98
CA TRP A 275 2.14 -2.28 20.49
C TRP A 275 2.43 -3.70 21.00
N LYS A 276 2.24 -4.70 20.14
CA LYS A 276 2.42 -6.12 20.44
C LYS A 276 3.31 -6.78 19.40
N ARG A 277 3.90 -7.91 19.78
CA ARG A 277 4.65 -8.75 18.83
C ARG A 277 3.70 -9.66 18.08
N LEU A 278 3.89 -9.70 16.76
CA LEU A 278 3.30 -10.68 15.89
C LEU A 278 4.35 -11.74 15.59
N ARG A 279 3.97 -13.01 15.72
CA ARG A 279 4.79 -14.15 15.30
C ARG A 279 4.06 -14.92 14.22
N VAL A 280 4.72 -15.13 13.08
CA VAL A 280 4.25 -16.05 12.04
C VAL A 280 4.66 -17.46 12.45
N MET A 281 3.69 -18.32 12.77
CA MET A 281 3.95 -19.69 13.21
C MET A 281 4.18 -20.62 12.04
N ASN A 282 3.34 -20.47 11.02
CA ASN A 282 3.40 -21.25 9.80
C ASN A 282 2.92 -20.40 8.62
N SER A 283 3.37 -20.77 7.42
CA SER A 283 2.89 -20.24 6.17
C SER A 283 2.49 -21.41 5.27
N ILE A 284 1.39 -21.24 4.54
CA ILE A 284 0.94 -22.20 3.53
C ILE A 284 0.70 -21.44 2.23
N ALA A 285 1.60 -21.63 1.27
CA ALA A 285 1.44 -21.15 -0.09
C ALA A 285 0.63 -22.13 -0.97
N THR A 286 -0.24 -21.58 -1.83
CA THR A 286 -1.02 -22.34 -2.80
C THR A 286 -1.13 -21.54 -4.09
N THR A 287 -0.72 -22.12 -5.22
CA THR A 287 -1.01 -21.55 -6.53
C THR A 287 -2.47 -21.84 -6.87
N LEU A 288 -3.21 -20.82 -7.31
CA LEU A 288 -4.59 -20.98 -7.72
C LEU A 288 -4.65 -21.10 -9.24
N ASN A 289 -5.51 -21.99 -9.73
CA ASN A 289 -5.86 -21.97 -11.14
C ASN A 289 -6.52 -20.64 -11.45
N SER A 290 -6.02 -19.96 -12.47
CA SER A 290 -6.68 -18.74 -12.89
C SER A 290 -7.94 -19.07 -13.68
N LEU A 291 -8.93 -18.21 -13.53
CA LEU A 291 -10.10 -18.20 -14.40
C LEU A 291 -9.72 -17.61 -15.77
N ASN A 292 -8.70 -16.75 -15.83
CA ASN A 292 -8.22 -16.11 -17.05
C ASN A 292 -6.77 -16.53 -17.37
N SER A 293 -6.48 -16.79 -18.65
CA SER A 293 -5.12 -17.06 -19.14
C SER A 293 -4.11 -15.92 -18.92
N GLN A 294 -4.56 -14.67 -18.78
CA GLN A 294 -3.69 -13.48 -18.65
C GLN A 294 -3.45 -13.03 -17.19
N LEU A 295 -4.20 -13.59 -16.23
CA LEU A 295 -4.06 -13.25 -14.82
C LEU A 295 -3.50 -14.44 -14.05
N PHE A 296 -2.39 -14.29 -13.33
CA PHE A 296 -1.81 -15.34 -12.52
C PHE A 296 -2.12 -15.12 -11.04
N ARG A 297 -2.59 -16.19 -10.36
CA ARG A 297 -3.09 -16.10 -8.99
C ARG A 297 -2.36 -17.04 -8.04
N ALA A 298 -2.05 -16.56 -6.84
CA ALA A 298 -1.61 -17.37 -5.72
C ALA A 298 -2.25 -16.88 -4.42
N ARG A 299 -2.22 -17.75 -3.41
CA ARG A 299 -2.65 -17.45 -2.06
C ARG A 299 -1.59 -17.91 -1.08
N VAL A 300 -1.27 -17.07 -0.10
CA VAL A 300 -0.43 -17.45 1.03
C VAL A 300 -1.22 -17.22 2.31
N VAL A 301 -1.30 -18.23 3.17
CA VAL A 301 -2.01 -18.13 4.45
C VAL A 301 -0.99 -18.20 5.58
N PHE A 302 -0.91 -17.12 6.36
CA PHE A 302 -0.14 -17.09 7.59
C PHE A 302 -1.01 -17.53 8.77
N GLU A 303 -0.49 -18.47 9.54
CA GLU A 303 -0.95 -18.73 10.90
C GLU A 303 -0.12 -17.87 11.84
N ILE A 304 -0.75 -16.90 12.49
CA ILE A 304 -0.07 -15.93 13.35
C ILE A 304 -0.50 -16.04 14.81
N GLU A 305 0.43 -15.74 15.70
CA GLU A 305 0.16 -15.54 17.12
C GLU A 305 0.44 -14.08 17.49
N VAL A 306 -0.50 -13.46 18.20
CA VAL A 306 -0.32 -12.16 18.84
C VAL A 306 -0.20 -12.35 20.34
N ASP A 307 0.91 -11.89 20.91
CA ASP A 307 1.18 -11.96 22.34
C ASP A 307 0.45 -10.82 23.07
N PHE A 308 -0.62 -11.13 23.81
CA PHE A 308 -1.33 -10.15 24.64
C PHE A 308 -0.76 -10.02 26.05
N LYS A 309 0.35 -10.70 26.38
CA LYS A 309 1.04 -10.46 27.65
C LYS A 309 1.49 -9.00 27.67
N GLY A 310 1.02 -8.25 28.65
CA GLY A 310 1.46 -6.89 28.90
C GLY A 310 2.94 -6.89 29.28
N ILE A 311 3.66 -5.91 28.74
CA ILE A 311 4.75 -5.26 29.47
C ILE A 311 4.18 -4.73 30.78
#